data_AF-A0A293MA67-F1
#
_entry.id   AF-A0A293MA67-F1
#
_cell.length_a   1.000
_cell.length_b   1.000
_cell.length_c   1.000
_cell.angle_alpha   90.00
_cell.angle_beta   90.00
_cell.angle_gamma   90.00
#
_symmetry.space_group_name_H-M   'P 1'
#
loop_
_entity.id
_entity.type
_entity.pdbx_description
1 polymer ?
#
loop_
_entity_poly.entity_id
_entity_poly.type
_entity_poly.pdbx_seq_one_letter_code
_entity_poly.pdbx_strand_id
1 'polypeptide(L)'
;MTKLHQLKLPDAILHWISNYLSSRQQSTYVIDTYSSFTDVTSGVPQGSVIGPLLFLIYINDLPATISSPLRLFADDCVLYRHITYPGDQAELQSDLQRIETSCNTWLTVLNVSKCSRMRVCKSPLPPEHHFPFFRFVL
;
A
#
# COMPACT_ATOMS: atom_id res chain seq x y z
N MET A 1 2.78 9.93 -12.55
CA MET A 1 1.86 10.13 -13.70
C MET A 1 1.48 8.84 -14.42
N THR A 2 2.34 7.81 -14.46
CA THR A 2 2.11 6.57 -15.23
C THR A 2 0.73 5.92 -15.03
N LYS A 3 0.29 5.69 -13.78
CA LYS A 3 -1.04 5.10 -13.49
C LYS A 3 -2.21 6.00 -13.91
N LEU A 4 -2.07 7.32 -13.82
CA LEU A 4 -3.13 8.26 -14.22
C LEU A 4 -3.36 8.25 -15.73
N HIS A 5 -2.31 8.11 -16.54
CA HIS A 5 -2.45 8.01 -18.00
C HIS A 5 -3.20 6.74 -18.44
N GLN A 6 -3.16 5.66 -17.64
CA GLN A 6 -3.88 4.42 -17.94
C GLN A 6 -5.41 4.58 -17.79
N LEU A 7 -5.88 5.56 -17.02
CA LEU A 7 -7.30 5.82 -16.78
C LEU A 7 -8.01 6.49 -17.97
N LYS A 8 -7.27 6.89 -19.01
CA LYS A 8 -7.80 7.57 -20.22
C LYS A 8 -8.69 8.78 -19.88
N LEU A 9 -8.30 9.54 -18.86
CA LEU A 9 -8.99 10.77 -18.48
C LEU A 9 -8.72 11.90 -19.50
N PRO A 10 -9.60 12.90 -19.60
CA PRO A 10 -9.34 14.09 -20.39
C PRO A 10 -8.01 14.77 -20.01
N ASP A 11 -7.28 15.27 -21.01
CA ASP A 11 -5.97 15.89 -20.81
C ASP A 11 -6.01 17.07 -19.83
N ALA A 12 -7.12 17.82 -19.81
CA ALA A 12 -7.32 18.91 -18.87
C ALA A 12 -7.30 18.43 -17.40
N ILE A 13 -7.89 17.26 -17.13
CA ILE A 13 -7.89 16.67 -15.78
C ILE A 13 -6.49 16.16 -15.45
N LEU A 14 -5.81 15.50 -16.39
CA LEU A 14 -4.44 15.02 -16.19
C LEU A 14 -3.47 16.17 -15.90
N HIS A 15 -3.58 17.28 -16.64
CA HIS A 15 -2.80 18.50 -16.39
C HIS A 15 -3.12 19.11 -15.03
N TRP A 16 -4.40 19.20 -14.67
CA TRP A 16 -4.79 19.73 -13.37
C TRP A 16 -4.25 18.88 -12.21
N ILE A 17 -4.33 17.54 -12.30
CA ILE A 17 -3.73 16.64 -11.30
C ILE A 17 -2.19 16.77 -11.30
N SER A 18 -1.58 16.93 -12.47
CA SER A 18 -0.13 17.16 -12.57
C SER A 18 0.30 18.42 -11.85
N ASN A 19 -0.37 19.54 -12.13
CA ASN A 19 -0.12 20.81 -11.44
C ASN A 19 -0.40 20.72 -9.95
N TYR A 20 -1.42 19.95 -9.54
CA TYR A 20 -1.73 19.72 -8.13
C TYR A 20 -0.61 18.99 -7.38
N LEU A 21 0.11 18.08 -8.05
CA LEU A 21 1.17 17.27 -7.42
C LEU A 21 2.57 17.91 -7.52
N SER A 22 2.80 18.78 -8.49
CA SER A 22 4.10 19.38 -8.82
C SER A 22 4.39 20.70 -8.09
N SER A 23 5.67 21.01 -7.89
CA SER A 23 6.17 22.32 -7.40
C SER A 23 5.51 22.83 -6.11
N ARG A 24 5.17 21.92 -5.21
CA ARG A 24 4.55 22.25 -3.92
C ARG A 24 5.60 22.59 -2.88
N GLN A 25 5.25 23.53 -1.99
CA GLN A 25 6.02 23.88 -0.81
C GLN A 25 5.12 23.84 0.42
N GLN A 26 5.71 23.55 1.58
CA GLN A 26 5.02 23.58 2.87
C GLN A 26 5.86 24.33 3.92
N SER A 27 5.17 24.92 4.89
CA SER A 27 5.74 25.45 6.13
C SER A 27 4.81 25.10 7.30
N THR A 28 5.35 25.05 8.51
CA THR A 28 4.57 24.82 9.72
C THR A 28 4.40 26.12 10.49
N TYR A 29 3.24 26.30 11.13
CA TYR A 29 2.96 27.42 12.02
C TYR A 29 2.77 26.92 13.44
N VAL A 30 3.58 27.43 14.37
CA VAL A 30 3.56 27.05 15.79
C VAL A 30 3.81 28.29 16.63
N ILE A 31 2.93 28.56 17.60
CA ILE A 31 3.06 29.68 18.57
C ILE A 31 3.49 30.97 17.86
N ASP A 32 2.67 31.40 16.90
CA ASP A 32 2.83 32.67 16.18
C ASP A 32 4.06 32.80 15.28
N THR A 33 4.75 31.69 14.99
CA THR A 33 5.92 31.66 14.11
C THR A 33 5.77 30.64 12.99
N TYR A 34 6.20 31.02 11.78
CA TYR A 34 6.30 30.13 10.63
C TYR A 34 7.70 29.53 10.51
N SER A 35 7.80 28.27 10.11
CA SER A 35 9.06 27.68 9.62
C SER A 35 9.43 28.24 8.24
N SER A 36 10.67 28.02 7.81
CA SER A 36 11.04 28.19 6.40
C SER A 36 10.21 27.26 5.52
N PHE A 37 9.95 27.69 4.28
CA PHE A 37 9.35 26.84 3.26
C PHE A 37 10.28 25.67 2.92
N THR A 38 9.69 24.52 2.68
CA THR A 38 10.38 23.30 2.24
C THR A 38 9.59 22.68 1.10
N ASP A 39 10.30 22.21 0.07
CA ASP A 39 9.67 21.56 -1.09
C ASP A 39 9.03 20.22 -0.71
N VAL A 40 7.84 19.97 -1.24
CA VAL A 40 7.09 18.72 -1.08
C VAL A 40 7.25 17.89 -2.34
N THR A 41 8.18 16.94 -2.30
CA THR A 41 8.56 16.11 -3.46
C THR A 41 7.67 14.88 -3.66
N SER A 42 6.89 14.48 -2.64
CA SER A 42 6.04 13.29 -2.68
C SER A 42 4.79 13.43 -1.80
N GLY A 43 3.87 12.47 -1.93
CA GLY A 43 2.62 12.44 -1.17
C GLY A 43 1.57 13.46 -1.63
N VAL A 44 0.42 13.46 -0.98
CA VAL A 44 -0.69 14.40 -1.21
C VAL A 44 -0.89 15.25 0.04
N PRO A 45 -1.38 16.50 -0.07
CA PRO A 45 -1.72 17.30 1.11
C PRO A 45 -2.75 16.57 1.98
N GLN A 46 -2.46 16.46 3.28
CA GLN A 46 -3.39 15.87 4.23
C GLN A 46 -4.66 16.73 4.33
N GLY A 47 -5.84 16.10 4.38
CA GLY A 47 -7.12 16.80 4.38
C GLY A 47 -7.60 17.24 2.98
N SER A 48 -6.85 16.91 1.92
CA SER A 48 -7.33 17.14 0.56
C SER A 48 -8.47 16.20 0.18
N VAL A 49 -9.47 16.73 -0.53
CA VAL A 49 -10.61 15.96 -1.04
C VAL A 49 -10.17 14.90 -2.06
N ILE A 50 -9.16 15.22 -2.88
CA ILE A 50 -8.68 14.31 -3.93
C ILE A 50 -7.63 13.31 -3.45
N GLY A 51 -7.00 13.54 -2.29
CA GLY A 51 -5.96 12.67 -1.74
C GLY A 51 -6.39 11.20 -1.65
N PRO A 52 -7.56 10.88 -1.05
CA PRO A 52 -8.08 9.53 -0.99
C PRO A 52 -8.29 8.88 -2.37
N LEU A 53 -8.79 9.64 -3.35
CA LEU A 53 -8.99 9.13 -4.72
C LEU A 53 -7.65 8.80 -5.39
N LEU A 54 -6.65 9.68 -5.26
CA LEU A 54 -5.32 9.44 -5.80
C LEU A 54 -4.65 8.23 -5.16
N PHE A 55 -4.85 8.05 -3.85
CA PHE A 55 -4.39 6.87 -3.13
C PHE A 55 -5.05 5.59 -3.66
N LEU A 56 -6.36 5.59 -3.88
CA LEU A 56 -7.06 4.43 -4.45
C LEU A 56 -6.54 4.07 -5.85
N ILE A 57 -6.39 5.06 -6.73
CA ILE A 57 -5.78 4.86 -8.06
C ILE A 57 -4.37 4.27 -7.93
N TYR A 58 -3.65 4.66 -6.87
CA TYR A 58 -2.29 4.21 -6.63
C TYR A 58 -2.19 2.74 -6.22
N ILE A 59 -3.13 2.22 -5.43
CA ILE A 59 -3.08 0.84 -4.91
C ILE A 59 -3.86 -0.17 -5.77
N ASN A 60 -4.68 0.32 -6.71
CA ASN A 60 -5.67 -0.51 -7.42
C ASN A 60 -5.08 -1.61 -8.33
N ASP A 61 -3.80 -1.55 -8.68
CA ASP A 61 -3.11 -2.59 -9.44
C ASP A 61 -2.60 -3.75 -8.58
N LEU A 62 -2.47 -3.55 -7.26
CA LEU A 62 -1.97 -4.55 -6.34
C LEU A 62 -2.74 -5.88 -6.44
N PRO A 63 -4.08 -5.91 -6.41
CA PRO A 63 -4.84 -7.16 -6.49
C PRO A 63 -4.60 -7.96 -7.76
N ALA A 64 -4.26 -7.31 -8.88
CA ALA A 64 -4.04 -7.97 -10.16
C ALA A 64 -2.78 -8.86 -10.16
N THR A 65 -1.88 -8.66 -9.21
CA THR A 65 -0.62 -9.42 -9.08
C THR A 65 -0.69 -10.55 -8.06
N ILE A 66 -1.78 -10.61 -7.27
CA ILE A 66 -1.91 -11.47 -6.09
C ILE A 66 -2.87 -12.63 -6.39
N SER A 67 -2.46 -13.84 -6.00
CA SER A 67 -3.25 -15.05 -6.21
C SER A 67 -4.25 -15.31 -5.07
N SER A 68 -3.89 -15.00 -3.83
CA SER A 68 -4.83 -15.08 -2.70
C SER A 68 -5.92 -14.01 -2.77
N PRO A 69 -7.07 -14.26 -2.11
CA PRO A 69 -7.97 -13.20 -1.69
C PRO A 69 -7.24 -12.07 -0.94
N LEU A 70 -7.28 -10.88 -1.53
CA LEU A 70 -6.79 -9.63 -0.96
C LEU A 70 -7.97 -8.69 -0.73
N ARG A 71 -8.10 -8.16 0.49
CA ARG A 71 -9.04 -7.08 0.82
C ARG A 71 -8.23 -5.82 1.06
N LEU A 72 -8.66 -4.71 0.46
CA LEU A 72 -8.05 -3.40 0.61
C LEU A 72 -9.07 -2.43 1.21
N PHE A 73 -8.65 -1.64 2.17
CA PHE A 73 -9.42 -0.53 2.73
C PHE A 73 -8.47 0.60 3.09
N ALA A 74 -8.43 1.64 2.24
CA ALA A 74 -7.39 2.67 2.34
C ALA A 74 -5.99 2.01 2.43
N ASP A 75 -5.17 2.41 3.40
CA ASP A 75 -3.84 1.87 3.64
C ASP A 75 -3.81 0.47 4.28
N ASP A 76 -4.94 0.00 4.81
CA ASP A 76 -5.06 -1.34 5.40
C ASP A 76 -5.32 -2.40 4.32
N CYS A 77 -4.65 -3.54 4.47
CA CYS A 77 -4.89 -4.70 3.63
C CYS A 77 -4.93 -6.00 4.43
N VAL A 78 -5.75 -6.95 3.98
CA VAL A 78 -5.83 -8.30 4.55
C VAL A 78 -5.68 -9.32 3.43
N LEU A 79 -4.59 -10.08 3.52
CA LEU A 79 -4.28 -11.21 2.65
C LEU A 79 -4.55 -12.50 3.41
N TYR A 80 -5.34 -13.41 2.85
CA TYR A 80 -5.64 -14.68 3.51
C TYR A 80 -5.76 -15.83 2.50
N ARG A 81 -5.33 -17.02 2.94
CA ARG A 81 -5.43 -18.27 2.16
C ARG A 81 -5.75 -19.42 3.11
N HIS A 82 -6.60 -20.34 2.66
CA HIS A 82 -6.82 -21.59 3.36
C HIS A 82 -5.62 -22.52 3.12
N ILE A 83 -5.03 -23.03 4.21
CA ILE A 83 -3.82 -23.86 4.13
C ILE A 83 -4.18 -25.31 4.38
N THR A 84 -4.01 -26.15 3.36
CA THR A 84 -4.26 -27.61 3.40
C THR A 84 -2.99 -28.42 3.20
N TYR A 85 -2.04 -27.94 2.37
CA TYR A 85 -0.75 -28.56 2.14
C TYR A 85 0.37 -27.49 2.03
N PRO A 86 1.65 -27.89 2.04
CA PRO A 86 2.77 -26.93 2.01
C PRO A 86 2.79 -25.99 0.79
N GLY A 87 2.17 -26.37 -0.33
CA GLY A 87 2.08 -25.51 -1.51
C GLY A 87 1.23 -24.26 -1.28
N ASP A 88 0.14 -24.36 -0.52
CA ASP A 88 -0.68 -23.20 -0.14
C ASP A 88 0.15 -22.16 0.64
N GLN A 89 1.11 -22.64 1.44
CA GLN A 89 2.00 -21.77 2.21
C GLN A 89 3.01 -21.07 1.30
N ALA A 90 3.57 -21.80 0.34
CA ALA A 90 4.49 -21.25 -0.64
C ALA A 90 3.79 -20.21 -1.53
N GLU A 91 2.54 -20.42 -1.91
CA GLU A 91 1.77 -19.43 -2.67
C GLU A 91 1.48 -18.18 -1.83
N LEU A 92 1.06 -18.33 -0.56
CA LEU A 92 0.85 -17.19 0.33
C LEU A 92 2.15 -16.39 0.51
N GLN A 93 3.27 -17.10 0.62
CA GLN A 93 4.59 -16.48 0.72
C GLN A 93 4.99 -15.74 -0.57
N SER A 94 4.69 -16.31 -1.73
CA SER A 94 4.92 -15.66 -3.03
C SER A 94 4.08 -14.38 -3.16
N ASP A 95 2.81 -14.41 -2.74
CA ASP A 95 1.94 -13.24 -2.74
C ASP A 95 2.52 -12.11 -1.86
N LEU A 96 3.01 -12.43 -0.67
CA LEU A 96 3.65 -11.44 0.22
C LEU A 96 4.89 -10.80 -0.41
N GLN A 97 5.71 -11.59 -1.10
CA GLN A 97 6.87 -11.08 -1.84
C GLN A 97 6.45 -10.16 -3.01
N ARG A 98 5.33 -10.46 -3.68
CA ARG A 98 4.76 -9.59 -4.71
C ARG A 98 4.24 -8.27 -4.12
N ILE A 99 3.64 -8.30 -2.94
CA ILE A 99 3.23 -7.09 -2.22
C ILE A 99 4.47 -6.24 -1.88
N GLU A 100 5.50 -6.84 -1.30
CA GLU A 100 6.76 -6.15 -0.98
C GLU A 100 7.41 -5.53 -2.22
N THR A 101 7.48 -6.29 -3.32
CA THR A 101 8.02 -5.82 -4.61
C THR A 101 7.20 -4.66 -5.16
N SER A 102 5.87 -4.74 -5.10
CA SER A 102 4.97 -3.67 -5.52
C SER A 102 5.17 -2.43 -4.66
N CYS A 103 5.29 -2.59 -3.35
CA CYS A 103 5.56 -1.52 -2.41
C CYS A 103 6.86 -0.77 -2.71
N ASN A 104 7.93 -1.52 -3.00
CA ASN A 104 9.22 -0.96 -3.40
C ASN A 104 9.17 -0.26 -4.76
N THR A 105 8.46 -0.84 -5.74
CA THR A 105 8.30 -0.26 -7.08
C THR A 105 7.55 1.08 -7.02
N TRP A 106 6.56 1.15 -6.15
CA TRP A 106 5.67 2.29 -6.01
C TRP A 106 6.02 3.17 -4.80
N LEU A 107 7.23 3.08 -4.23
CA LEU A 107 7.69 3.92 -3.12
C LEU A 107 6.69 4.00 -1.92
N THR A 108 5.81 3.01 -1.78
CA THR A 108 4.91 2.87 -0.63
C THR A 108 5.60 1.96 0.35
N VAL A 109 6.24 2.54 1.35
CA VAL A 109 6.98 1.76 2.34
C VAL A 109 6.01 0.95 3.19
N LEU A 110 6.16 -0.37 3.18
CA LEU A 110 5.37 -1.27 4.02
C LEU A 110 5.85 -1.15 5.47
N ASN A 111 4.93 -0.86 6.39
CA ASN A 111 5.26 -0.79 7.81
C ASN A 111 5.23 -2.18 8.43
N VAL A 112 6.33 -2.91 8.28
CA VAL A 112 6.47 -4.29 8.78
C VAL A 112 6.17 -4.40 10.27
N SER A 113 6.53 -3.38 11.06
CA SER A 113 6.29 -3.40 12.51
C SER A 113 4.82 -3.35 12.92
N LYS A 114 3.93 -2.94 12.01
CA LYS A 114 2.49 -2.85 12.25
C LYS A 114 1.69 -4.02 11.67
N CYS A 115 2.32 -4.92 10.92
CA CYS A 115 1.64 -6.10 10.41
C CYS A 115 1.27 -7.04 11.58
N SER A 116 0.02 -7.58 11.62
CA SER A 116 -0.32 -8.78 12.44
C SER A 116 -0.86 -10.06 11.70
N ARG A 117 -0.37 -11.26 12.11
CA ARG A 117 -0.56 -12.58 11.49
C ARG A 117 -1.58 -13.32 12.32
N MET A 118 -2.71 -13.58 11.72
CA MET A 118 -3.72 -14.41 12.34
C MET A 118 -3.75 -15.81 11.71
N ARG A 119 -3.71 -16.84 12.56
CA ARG A 119 -4.03 -18.21 12.17
C ARG A 119 -5.37 -18.58 12.79
N VAL A 120 -6.30 -19.05 11.95
CA VAL A 120 -7.61 -19.53 12.39
C VAL A 120 -7.69 -21.03 12.13
N CYS A 121 -7.82 -21.82 13.19
CA CYS A 121 -7.89 -23.28 13.13
C CYS A 121 -9.00 -23.80 14.04
N LYS A 122 -9.61 -24.93 13.66
CA LYS A 122 -10.60 -25.63 14.50
C LYS A 122 -9.95 -26.59 15.51
N SER A 123 -8.71 -27.00 15.25
CA SER A 123 -7.94 -27.90 16.14
C SER A 123 -7.16 -27.09 17.19
N PRO A 124 -7.15 -27.51 18.47
CA PRO A 124 -6.29 -26.93 19.49
C PRO A 124 -4.80 -27.23 19.27
N LEU A 125 -4.47 -28.21 18.42
CA LEU A 125 -3.10 -28.58 18.01
C LEU A 125 -3.01 -28.50 16.48
N PRO A 126 -2.86 -27.29 15.90
CA PRO A 126 -2.66 -27.13 14.46
C PRO A 126 -1.25 -27.59 14.06
N PRO A 127 -1.06 -28.19 12.87
CA PRO A 127 0.27 -28.49 12.35
C PRO A 127 1.13 -27.23 12.29
N GLU A 128 2.42 -27.35 12.63
CA GLU A 128 3.36 -26.26 12.38
C GLU A 128 3.58 -26.09 10.88
N HIS A 129 3.51 -24.85 10.45
CA HIS A 129 3.62 -24.44 9.07
C HIS A 129 4.69 -23.36 9.05
N HIS A 130 5.89 -23.76 8.61
CA HIS A 130 7.05 -22.89 8.54
C HIS A 130 6.98 -22.06 7.27
N PHE A 131 6.74 -20.77 7.47
CA PHE A 131 6.91 -19.79 6.42
C PHE A 131 8.31 -19.18 6.57
N PRO A 132 9.27 -19.47 5.68
CA PRO A 132 10.68 -19.09 5.84
C PRO A 132 10.91 -17.57 5.81
N PHE A 133 9.92 -16.77 5.42
CA PHE A 133 10.02 -15.31 5.35
C PHE A 133 9.40 -14.59 6.55
N PHE A 134 9.06 -15.30 7.64
CA PHE A 134 8.45 -14.72 8.84
C PHE A 134 9.35 -14.84 10.07
N ARG A 135 10.49 -14.13 10.06
CA ARG A 135 11.19 -13.76 11.30
C ARG A 135 10.63 -12.48 11.93
N PHE A 136 9.75 -11.78 11.24
CA PHE A 136 9.01 -10.65 11.80
C PHE A 136 7.55 -10.87 11.47
N VAL A 137 6.81 -11.18 12.54
CA VAL A 137 5.39 -10.90 12.76
C VAL A 137 4.75 -10.31 11.50
N LEU A 138 4.11 -11.19 10.70
CA LEU A 138 2.99 -10.68 9.91
C LEU A 138 2.04 -10.13 10.90
#